data_AF-M3Q0A6-F1
#
_entry.id   AF-M3Q0A6-F1
#
_cell.length_a   1.000
_cell.length_b   1.000
_cell.length_c   1.000
_cell.angle_alpha   90.00
_cell.angle_beta   90.00
_cell.angle_gamma   90.00
#
_symmetry.space_group_name_H-M   'P 1'
#
loop_
_entity.id
_entity.type
_entity.pdbx_description
1 polymer ?
#
loop_
_entity_poly.entity_id
_entity_poly.type
_entity_poly.pdbx_seq_one_letter_code
_entity_poly.pdbx_strand_id
1 'polypeptide(L)'
;MKPYFSLEKLDLYHGDASVLETFEKGFYDLCITSPPYNLSIEYQGSNDFRAYDDYLNWCKNWLKNCYFWGKEQARLCLNVPLDTNKHGKQSLGADIIAVAKECGWKYQNTIIWNESNISRRTAWGS
;
A
#
# COMPACT_ATOMS: atom_id res chain seq x y z
N MET A 1 -3.98 3.63 -19.87
CA MET A 1 -3.10 4.80 -19.63
C MET A 1 -1.83 4.71 -20.48
N LYS A 2 -1.24 5.82 -20.94
CA LYS A 2 0.10 5.83 -21.58
C LYS A 2 1.20 6.04 -20.54
N PRO A 3 2.38 5.42 -20.67
CA PRO A 3 3.51 5.70 -19.78
C PRO A 3 3.88 7.19 -19.79
N TYR A 4 4.23 7.71 -18.62
CA TYR A 4 4.86 9.02 -18.46
C TYR A 4 6.33 8.99 -18.89
N PHE A 5 7.01 7.87 -18.63
CA PHE A 5 8.40 7.62 -19.03
C PHE A 5 8.59 6.13 -19.34
N SER A 6 9.42 5.82 -20.33
CA SER A 6 9.67 4.44 -20.76
C SER A 6 11.14 4.21 -21.07
N LEU A 7 11.63 3.03 -20.68
CA LEU A 7 12.88 2.40 -21.09
C LEU A 7 12.55 1.04 -21.72
N GLU A 8 13.56 0.31 -22.22
CA GLU A 8 13.36 -0.99 -22.87
C GLU A 8 12.53 -2.00 -22.05
N LYS A 9 12.66 -1.97 -20.71
CA LYS A 9 12.05 -2.94 -19.79
C LYS A 9 11.34 -2.28 -18.60
N LEU A 10 11.08 -0.98 -18.67
CA LEU A 10 10.47 -0.23 -17.58
C LEU A 10 9.55 0.83 -18.13
N ASP A 11 8.32 0.84 -17.64
CA ASP A 11 7.38 1.91 -17.84
C ASP A 11 7.05 2.55 -16.49
N LEU A 12 7.13 3.87 -16.44
CA LEU A 12 6.67 4.68 -15.32
C LEU A 12 5.37 5.35 -15.72
N TYR A 13 4.35 5.19 -14.88
CA TYR A 13 3.03 5.78 -15.06
C TYR A 13 2.80 6.86 -14.01
N HIS A 14 2.22 7.98 -14.41
CA HIS A 14 1.73 9.00 -13.48
C HIS A 14 0.22 8.83 -13.32
N GLY A 15 -0.22 8.34 -12.16
CA GLY A 15 -1.61 8.00 -11.90
C GLY A 15 -1.91 7.75 -10.43
N ASP A 16 -3.17 7.41 -10.14
CA ASP A 16 -3.67 7.16 -8.79
C ASP A 16 -4.16 5.70 -8.68
N ALA A 17 -3.52 4.92 -7.81
CA ALA A 17 -3.87 3.51 -7.59
C ALA A 17 -5.27 3.33 -6.99
N SER A 18 -5.90 4.39 -6.48
CA SER A 18 -7.27 4.39 -5.97
C SER A 18 -8.33 4.55 -7.09
N VAL A 19 -7.92 4.86 -8.32
CA VAL A 19 -8.79 4.95 -9.49
C VAL A 19 -8.67 3.67 -10.32
N LEU A 20 -9.74 2.86 -10.35
CA LEU A 20 -9.76 1.54 -10.99
C LEU A 20 -9.46 1.61 -12.49
N GLU A 21 -9.91 2.68 -13.15
CA GLU A 21 -9.77 2.93 -14.59
C GLU A 21 -8.33 3.29 -15.00
N THR A 22 -7.40 3.40 -14.03
CA THR A 22 -5.97 3.60 -14.31
C THR A 22 -5.43 2.49 -15.23
N PHE A 23 -5.84 1.24 -15.00
CA PHE A 23 -5.54 0.11 -15.86
C PHE A 23 -6.79 -0.71 -16.18
N GLU A 24 -6.88 -1.20 -17.42
CA GLU A 24 -8.10 -1.82 -17.94
C GLU A 24 -8.24 -3.31 -17.62
N LYS A 25 -7.13 -3.98 -17.28
CA LYS A 25 -7.11 -5.43 -17.01
C LYS A 25 -5.90 -5.84 -16.18
N GLY A 26 -5.91 -7.10 -15.73
CA GLY A 26 -4.78 -7.75 -15.10
C GLY A 26 -3.50 -7.69 -15.95
N PHE A 27 -2.42 -7.15 -15.40
CA PHE A 27 -1.16 -6.95 -16.14
C PHE A 27 0.09 -7.44 -15.41
N TYR A 28 0.04 -7.62 -14.08
CA TYR A 28 1.22 -7.98 -13.30
C TYR A 28 1.13 -9.35 -12.63
N ASP A 29 2.30 -9.93 -12.36
CA ASP A 29 2.47 -11.17 -11.58
C ASP A 29 2.89 -10.89 -10.12
N LEU A 30 3.51 -9.73 -9.86
CA LEU A 30 3.96 -9.33 -8.53
C LEU A 30 3.79 -7.82 -8.35
N CYS A 31 3.12 -7.44 -7.27
CA CYS A 31 3.05 -6.07 -6.77
C CYS A 31 3.85 -5.98 -5.47
N ILE A 32 4.79 -5.04 -5.41
CA ILE A 32 5.55 -4.71 -4.21
C ILE A 32 5.28 -3.24 -3.91
N THR A 33 4.83 -2.93 -2.70
CA THR A 33 4.55 -1.55 -2.32
C THR A 33 4.65 -1.32 -0.82
N SER A 34 4.76 -0.05 -0.46
CA SER A 34 4.74 0.50 0.90
C SER A 34 3.79 1.70 0.84
N PRO A 35 2.50 1.53 1.18
CA PRO A 35 1.55 2.63 1.09
C PRO A 35 1.89 3.73 2.12
N PRO A 36 1.40 4.97 1.94
CA PRO A 36 1.36 5.96 3.01
C PRO A 36 0.78 5.37 4.30
N TYR A 37 1.45 5.57 5.43
CA TYR A 37 1.12 4.93 6.71
C TYR A 37 0.21 5.78 7.61
N ASN A 38 -0.35 6.89 7.12
CA ASN A 38 -1.18 7.82 7.92
C ASN A 38 -0.45 8.32 9.18
N LEU A 39 0.88 8.46 9.10
CA LEU A 39 1.73 8.86 10.22
C LEU A 39 1.80 10.40 10.36
N SER A 40 0.90 11.15 9.73
CA SER A 40 0.90 12.63 9.68
C SER A 40 2.32 13.19 9.47
N ILE A 41 3.02 12.61 8.51
CA ILE A 41 4.30 13.12 8.04
C ILE A 41 3.98 14.22 7.04
N GLU A 42 4.55 15.40 7.24
CA GLU A 42 4.45 16.48 6.25
C GLU A 42 5.34 16.14 5.07
N TYR A 43 4.78 15.42 4.10
CA TYR A 43 5.33 15.43 2.74
C TYR A 43 5.01 16.79 2.14
N GLN A 44 5.98 17.42 1.45
CA GLN A 44 5.91 18.80 0.95
C GLN A 44 4.56 19.15 0.28
N GLY A 45 3.60 19.68 1.06
CA GLY A 45 2.28 20.11 0.57
C GLY A 45 1.09 19.18 0.80
N SER A 46 1.24 18.01 1.45
CA SER A 46 0.10 17.12 1.75
C SER A 46 0.04 16.73 3.24
N ASN A 47 -1.07 17.03 3.90
CA ASN A 47 -1.36 16.52 5.24
C ASN A 47 -1.89 15.07 5.10
N ASP A 48 -1.03 14.08 5.35
CA ASP A 48 -1.39 12.66 5.33
C ASP A 48 -2.13 12.23 6.62
N PHE A 49 -3.04 13.08 7.12
CA PHE A 49 -3.91 12.73 8.24
C PHE A 49 -5.32 12.44 7.74
N ARG A 50 -5.76 11.22 8.02
CA ARG A 50 -7.15 10.78 7.90
C ARG A 50 -7.57 10.13 9.21
N ALA A 51 -8.86 10.20 9.55
CA ALA A 51 -9.39 9.36 10.60
C ALA A 51 -9.09 7.89 10.25
N TYR A 52 -8.85 7.05 11.27
CA TYR A 52 -8.31 5.71 11.04
C TYR A 52 -9.24 4.85 10.16
N ASP A 53 -10.55 4.93 10.37
CA ASP A 53 -11.53 4.22 9.55
C ASP A 53 -11.54 4.73 8.10
N ASP A 54 -11.40 6.05 7.89
CA ASP A 54 -11.27 6.63 6.55
C ASP A 54 -9.99 6.19 5.85
N TYR A 55 -8.91 6.03 6.61
CA TYR A 55 -7.65 5.47 6.11
C TYR A 55 -7.81 4.01 5.69
N LEU A 56 -8.44 3.17 6.52
CA LEU A 56 -8.69 1.76 6.17
C LEU A 56 -9.63 1.63 4.96
N ASN A 57 -10.64 2.48 4.85
CA ASN A 57 -11.51 2.54 3.67
C ASN A 57 -10.75 2.96 2.41
N TRP A 58 -9.85 3.93 2.52
CA TRP A 58 -8.96 4.29 1.42
C TRP A 58 -8.02 3.13 1.04
N CYS A 59 -7.48 2.42 2.03
CA CYS A 59 -6.70 1.21 1.82
C CYS A 59 -7.47 0.12 1.07
N LYS A 60 -8.72 -0.12 1.47
CA LYS A 60 -9.62 -1.05 0.82
C LYS A 60 -9.79 -0.73 -0.66
N ASN A 61 -9.92 0.55 -1.00
CA ASN A 61 -10.11 0.98 -2.38
C ASN A 61 -8.92 0.60 -3.28
N TRP A 62 -7.70 1.01 -2.92
CA TRP A 62 -6.53 0.68 -3.74
C TRP A 62 -6.18 -0.81 -3.67
N LEU A 63 -6.41 -1.50 -2.54
CA LEU A 63 -6.19 -2.95 -2.42
C LEU A 63 -7.09 -3.75 -3.37
N LYS A 64 -8.34 -3.32 -3.54
CA LYS A 64 -9.29 -3.91 -4.48
C LYS A 64 -8.85 -3.68 -5.93
N ASN A 65 -8.34 -2.50 -6.24
CA ASN A 65 -7.81 -2.20 -7.58
C ASN A 65 -6.55 -3.03 -7.88
N CYS A 66 -5.62 -3.14 -6.93
CA CYS A 66 -4.49 -4.05 -7.04
C CYS A 66 -4.97 -5.49 -7.29
N TYR A 67 -5.96 -5.97 -6.54
CA TYR A 67 -6.50 -7.32 -6.78
C TYR A 67 -7.01 -7.50 -8.22
N PHE A 68 -7.74 -6.53 -8.76
CA PHE A 68 -8.23 -6.54 -10.13
C PHE A 68 -7.13 -6.46 -11.19
N TRP A 69 -6.07 -5.69 -10.94
CA TRP A 69 -4.93 -5.53 -11.85
C TRP A 69 -3.89 -6.66 -11.78
N GLY A 70 -4.01 -7.56 -10.81
CA GLY A 70 -3.24 -8.79 -10.74
C GLY A 70 -3.73 -9.85 -11.73
N LYS A 71 -2.81 -10.63 -12.28
CA LYS A 71 -3.15 -11.92 -12.91
C LYS A 71 -3.63 -12.92 -11.85
N GLU A 72 -4.21 -14.04 -12.26
CA GLU A 72 -4.75 -15.07 -11.36
C GLU A 72 -3.74 -15.57 -10.31
N GLN A 73 -2.46 -15.69 -10.69
CA GLN A 73 -1.35 -16.12 -9.84
C GLN A 73 -0.64 -14.97 -9.10
N ALA A 74 -1.14 -13.73 -9.21
CA ALA A 74 -0.40 -12.57 -8.75
C ALA A 74 -0.19 -12.58 -7.23
N ARG A 75 0.95 -12.03 -6.81
CA ARG A 75 1.28 -11.83 -5.40
C ARG A 75 1.34 -10.35 -5.07
N LEU A 76 0.94 -10.03 -3.85
CA LEU A 76 1.07 -8.70 -3.26
C LEU A 76 2.01 -8.78 -2.05
N CYS A 77 3.08 -8.00 -2.07
CA CYS A 77 4.00 -7.80 -0.97
C CYS A 77 3.81 -6.38 -0.43
N LEU A 78 3.21 -6.27 0.75
CA LEU A 78 3.03 -5.00 1.46
C LEU A 78 4.08 -4.86 2.55
N ASN A 79 4.83 -3.78 2.50
CA ASN A 79 5.62 -3.31 3.62
C ASN A 79 4.77 -2.30 4.42
N VAL A 80 4.46 -2.62 5.66
CA VAL A 80 3.70 -1.76 6.58
C VAL A 80 4.20 -1.97 8.01
N PRO A 81 4.13 -0.95 8.90
CA PRO A 81 4.34 -1.14 10.32
C PRO A 81 3.37 -2.17 10.91
N LEU A 82 3.84 -2.96 11.88
CA LEU A 82 2.95 -3.86 12.63
C LEU A 82 1.92 -3.06 13.44
N ASP A 83 2.41 -2.07 14.18
CA ASP A 83 1.62 -1.17 15.01
C ASP A 83 1.99 0.29 14.72
N THR A 84 1.03 1.19 14.91
CA THR A 84 1.28 2.63 14.97
C THR A 84 0.75 3.19 16.29
N ASN A 85 1.40 4.23 16.80
CA ASN A 85 1.04 4.84 18.10
C ASN A 85 0.61 6.31 17.95
N LYS A 86 0.76 6.89 16.76
CA LYS A 86 0.41 8.29 16.50
C LYS A 86 -1.12 8.36 16.36
N HIS A 87 -1.77 9.15 17.21
CA HIS A 87 -3.23 9.24 17.34
C HIS A 87 -3.92 8.04 18.00
N GLY A 88 -3.17 7.29 18.81
CA GLY A 88 -3.66 6.08 19.50
C GLY A 88 -2.90 4.85 19.04
N LYS A 89 -3.04 3.75 19.80
CA LYS A 89 -2.44 2.47 19.44
C LYS A 89 -3.35 1.78 18.41
N GLN A 90 -2.82 1.55 17.21
CA GLN A 90 -3.51 0.89 16.11
C GLN A 90 -2.71 -0.30 15.60
N SER A 91 -3.37 -1.42 15.37
CA SER A 91 -2.79 -2.65 14.84
C SER A 91 -2.72 -2.63 13.31
N LEU A 92 -2.05 -1.61 12.75
CA LEU A 92 -2.04 -1.30 11.32
C LEU A 92 -1.78 -2.52 10.43
N GLY A 93 -0.77 -3.34 10.76
CA GLY A 93 -0.45 -4.54 9.99
C GLY A 93 -1.58 -5.56 10.01
N ALA A 94 -2.22 -5.78 11.16
CA ALA A 94 -3.34 -6.70 11.28
C ALA A 94 -4.59 -6.20 10.53
N ASP A 95 -4.87 -4.90 10.64
CA ASP A 95 -6.05 -4.29 10.03
C ASP A 95 -5.94 -4.25 8.51
N ILE A 96 -4.77 -3.93 7.96
CA ILE A 96 -4.52 -4.01 6.51
C ILE A 96 -4.62 -5.46 6.00
N ILE A 97 -4.16 -6.45 6.76
CA ILE A 97 -4.36 -7.87 6.40
C ILE A 97 -5.84 -8.22 6.34
N ALA A 98 -6.63 -7.77 7.32
CA ALA A 98 -8.08 -7.98 7.32
C ALA A 98 -8.74 -7.35 6.08
N VAL A 99 -8.44 -6.08 5.80
CA VAL A 99 -8.94 -5.37 4.62
C VAL A 99 -8.51 -6.03 3.31
N ALA A 100 -7.27 -6.48 3.20
CA ALA A 100 -6.79 -7.17 2.00
C ALA A 100 -7.56 -8.48 1.75
N LYS A 101 -7.86 -9.24 2.81
CA LYS A 101 -8.68 -10.45 2.71
C LYS A 101 -10.11 -10.15 2.27
N GLU A 102 -10.71 -9.06 2.72
CA GLU A 102 -12.02 -8.61 2.22
C GLU A 102 -12.01 -8.28 0.73
N CYS A 103 -10.87 -7.85 0.19
CA CYS A 103 -10.70 -7.53 -1.23
C CYS A 103 -10.48 -8.78 -2.11
N GLY A 104 -10.36 -9.99 -1.53
CA GLY A 104 -10.14 -11.24 -2.25
C GLY A 104 -8.71 -11.79 -2.17
N TRP A 105 -7.78 -11.06 -1.54
CA TRP A 105 -6.42 -11.56 -1.34
C TRP A 105 -6.41 -12.72 -0.34
N LYS A 106 -5.51 -13.67 -0.57
CA LYS A 106 -5.26 -14.80 0.33
C LYS A 106 -3.95 -14.59 1.06
N TYR A 107 -3.99 -14.65 2.38
CA TYR A 107 -2.80 -14.53 3.21
C TYR A 107 -1.86 -15.71 2.96
N GLN A 108 -0.58 -15.42 2.79
CA GLN A 108 0.47 -16.43 2.61
C GLN A 108 1.39 -16.46 3.83
N ASN A 109 2.17 -15.40 4.04
CA ASN A 109 3.18 -15.31 5.09
C ASN A 109 3.33 -13.86 5.55
N THR A 110 3.84 -13.70 6.77
CA THR A 110 4.36 -12.42 7.29
C THR A 110 5.89 -12.51 7.31
N ILE A 111 6.54 -11.51 6.74
CA ILE A 111 8.00 -11.33 6.79
C ILE A 111 8.27 -10.16 7.72
N ILE A 112 9.14 -10.36 8.73
CA ILE A 112 9.50 -9.31 9.69
C ILE A 112 10.79 -8.65 9.24
N TRP A 113 10.71 -7.36 8.93
CA TRP A 113 11.89 -6.54 8.69
C TRP A 113 12.40 -5.98 10.03
N ASN A 114 13.42 -6.60 10.59
CA ASN A 114 14.09 -6.11 11.79
C ASN A 114 15.26 -5.18 11.40
N GLU A 115 14.97 -3.90 11.17
CA GLU A 115 15.94 -2.90 10.72
C GLU A 115 17.10 -2.64 11.70
N SER A 116 17.01 -3.11 12.96
CA SER A 116 18.01 -2.90 14.02
C SER A 116 18.36 -1.42 14.28
N ASN A 117 17.64 -0.48 13.68
CA ASN A 117 17.91 0.97 13.72
C ASN A 117 16.81 1.70 14.51
N ILE A 118 16.55 1.24 15.74
CA ILE A 118 15.56 1.77 16.69
C ILE A 118 16.05 3.11 17.29
N SER A 119 16.47 4.06 16.46
CA SER A 119 16.91 5.40 16.91
C SER A 119 15.89 6.50 16.58
N ARG A 120 14.92 6.25 15.70
CA ARG A 120 13.95 7.27 15.27
C ARG A 120 12.52 6.83 15.53
N ARG A 121 11.74 7.69 16.21
CA ARG A 121 10.31 7.50 16.52
C ARG A 121 9.40 7.62 15.29
N THR A 122 9.94 7.47 14.09
CA THR A 122 9.26 7.73 12.81
C THR A 122 9.61 6.59 11.84
N ALA A 123 8.61 5.79 11.48
CA ALA A 123 8.70 4.93 10.30
C ALA A 123 8.53 5.80 9.06
N TRP A 124 9.43 5.66 8.09
CA TRP A 124 9.31 6.33 6.80
C TRP A 124 8.65 5.35 5.84
N GLY A 125 7.52 5.75 5.24
CA GLY A 125 7.01 5.07 4.05
C GLY A 125 7.92 5.40 2.86
N SER A 126 8.16 4.44 1.97
CA SER A 126 8.94 4.67 0.74
C SER A 126 8.21 5.54 -0.27
#